data_AF-A0A251QWK3-F1
#
_entry.id   AF-A0A251QWK3-F1
#
_cell.length_a   1.000
_cell.length_b   1.000
_cell.length_c   1.000
_cell.angle_alpha   90.00
_cell.angle_beta   90.00
_cell.angle_gamma   90.00
#
_symmetry.space_group_name_H-M   'P 1'
#
loop_
_entity.id
_entity.type
_entity.pdbx_description
1 polymer ?
#
loop_
_entity_poly.entity_id
_entity_poly.type
_entity_poly.pdbx_seq_one_letter_code
_entity_poly.pdbx_strand_id
1 'polypeptide(L)'
;MSEGTSLGMEDLSQDDIGTIEETAEDTILSRQTSVNLVPFVGQRFVSQEAAYEFYCSFAKQCGFSIRRHRTRGKDGVGRGVTRRDFTCHRGGYPQMKPSEDGKMQRNRKSSRCGCQAYMRIVKRADFDVPEWRVTGFSNIHNHELLKSNEVRLLPAYCSISTDDKSRICMFAKAGMSVRQMLRLMELEKGVKLGCLPFTEIDVRNLLQSFRNVDRDNDAIDLIAMCKKMKDENPNFKYEFKIDGHNRLEHIAWSYASSVQLYEAFGDTTVFDTTHRLDAYDMLLGIWLGVDNHGMTCFFGCVLLRDENIQSFSWALKTFLGFMKGKAPQTMLTDHNMWLKEAIAVDVPQSKHAFCIWHIVAKFSDWFSVLLGSRYDDWKAEFHRLFNLDFVEDFEERWREMK
;
A
#
# COMPACT_ATOMS: atom_id res chain seq x y z
N MET A 1 -50.91 50.97 28.76
CA MET A 1 -51.11 50.28 27.48
C MET A 1 -49.88 49.44 27.20
N SER A 2 -50.10 48.12 27.07
CA SER A 2 -49.19 47.09 26.49
C SER A 2 -47.91 46.78 27.31
N GLU A 3 -47.83 45.78 28.19
CA GLU A 3 -47.87 44.29 28.08
C GLU A 3 -46.70 43.61 27.34
N GLY A 4 -46.14 42.56 27.97
CA GLY A 4 -45.15 41.61 27.43
C GLY A 4 -43.87 41.52 28.27
N THR A 5 -43.87 40.99 29.51
CA THR A 5 -43.99 39.58 29.97
C THR A 5 -42.71 38.75 29.80
N SER A 6 -42.08 38.52 30.95
CA SER A 6 -41.01 37.57 31.27
C SER A 6 -41.52 36.12 31.23
N LEU A 7 -40.76 35.22 30.61
CA LEU A 7 -40.86 33.76 30.73
C LEU A 7 -39.41 33.26 30.87
N GLY A 8 -38.98 32.53 31.90
CA GLY A 8 -39.70 31.48 32.63
C GLY A 8 -39.10 30.15 32.21
N MET A 9 -38.11 29.69 32.96
CA MET A 9 -37.41 28.41 32.79
C MET A 9 -38.15 27.36 33.63
N GLU A 10 -38.84 26.42 32.98
CA GLU A 10 -39.33 25.18 33.60
C GLU A 10 -39.24 24.01 32.62
N ASP A 11 -38.93 22.86 33.21
CA ASP A 11 -38.50 21.57 32.68
C ASP A 11 -39.70 20.65 32.38
N LEU A 12 -39.74 19.98 31.22
CA LEU A 12 -40.68 18.86 30.96
C LEU A 12 -40.11 17.83 29.95
N SER A 13 -39.74 16.68 30.50
CA SER A 13 -39.99 15.28 30.08
C SER A 13 -39.63 14.74 28.68
N GLN A 14 -38.81 13.68 28.75
CA GLN A 14 -38.77 12.46 27.93
C GLN A 14 -40.14 12.01 27.37
N ASP A 15 -40.20 11.83 26.05
CA ASP A 15 -40.65 10.61 25.34
C ASP A 15 -41.01 10.98 23.89
N ASP A 16 -40.21 10.52 22.92
CA ASP A 16 -40.72 10.29 21.57
C ASP A 16 -39.90 9.20 20.88
N ILE A 17 -40.29 7.95 21.12
CA ILE A 17 -39.85 6.77 20.39
C ILE A 17 -40.62 6.76 19.07
N GLY A 18 -40.01 7.35 18.04
CA GLY A 18 -40.43 7.17 16.65
C GLY A 18 -40.23 5.72 16.23
N THR A 19 -41.30 4.94 16.32
CA THR A 19 -41.37 3.54 15.89
C THR A 19 -41.33 3.51 14.37
N ILE A 20 -40.20 3.10 13.79
CA ILE A 20 -40.14 2.72 12.38
C ILE A 20 -40.78 1.33 12.30
N GLU A 21 -41.95 1.27 11.67
CA GLU A 21 -42.63 0.01 11.36
C GLU A 21 -41.73 -0.85 10.46
N GLU A 22 -41.03 -1.80 11.07
CA GLU A 22 -40.46 -2.95 10.38
C GLU A 22 -41.61 -3.70 9.70
N THR A 23 -41.63 -3.68 8.38
CA THR A 23 -42.60 -4.46 7.60
C THR A 23 -42.46 -5.95 7.94
N ALA A 24 -43.59 -6.62 8.13
CA ALA A 24 -43.65 -8.01 8.57
C ALA A 24 -42.92 -8.99 7.64
N GLU A 25 -42.63 -8.61 6.40
CA GLU A 25 -41.95 -9.44 5.40
C GLU A 25 -40.44 -9.56 5.65
N ASP A 26 -39.76 -8.49 6.09
CA ASP A 26 -38.32 -8.50 6.39
C ASP A 26 -38.02 -9.29 7.68
N THR A 27 -38.93 -9.27 8.64
CA THR A 27 -38.85 -10.06 9.88
C THR A 27 -39.11 -11.54 9.63
N ILE A 28 -39.89 -11.91 8.61
CA ILE A 28 -40.08 -13.31 8.20
C ILE A 28 -38.83 -13.83 7.47
N LEU A 29 -38.17 -13.00 6.66
CA LEU A 29 -36.93 -13.38 5.97
C LEU A 29 -35.75 -13.53 6.96
N SER A 30 -35.64 -12.66 7.96
CA SER A 30 -34.57 -12.74 8.96
C SER A 30 -34.79 -13.90 9.97
N ARG A 31 -36.04 -14.21 10.34
CA ARG A 31 -36.39 -15.33 11.23
C ARG A 31 -36.30 -16.71 10.56
N GLN A 32 -36.24 -16.80 9.23
CA GLN A 32 -36.03 -18.08 8.53
C GLN A 32 -34.55 -18.47 8.36
N THR A 33 -33.60 -17.54 8.58
CA THR A 33 -32.14 -17.81 8.46
C THR A 33 -31.45 -18.26 9.75
N SER A 34 -32.14 -18.32 10.88
CA SER A 34 -31.58 -18.72 12.18
C SER A 34 -31.75 -20.22 12.49
N VAL A 35 -31.95 -21.05 11.47
CA VAL A 35 -31.88 -22.51 11.63
C VAL A 35 -30.42 -22.93 11.42
N ASN A 36 -29.73 -23.32 12.49
CA ASN A 36 -28.43 -24.01 12.44
C ASN A 36 -28.63 -25.34 11.70
N LEU A 37 -28.68 -25.32 10.37
CA LEU A 37 -28.92 -26.49 9.54
C LEU A 37 -27.63 -27.29 9.44
N VAL A 38 -27.50 -28.28 10.34
CA VAL A 38 -26.43 -29.27 10.28
C VAL A 38 -26.63 -30.11 9.00
N PRO A 39 -25.61 -30.24 8.13
CA PRO A 39 -25.69 -31.12 6.97
C PRO A 39 -26.04 -32.55 7.38
N PHE A 40 -26.92 -33.20 6.62
CA PHE A 40 -27.30 -34.59 6.88
C PHE A 40 -27.22 -35.45 5.61
N VAL A 41 -26.93 -36.74 5.80
CA VAL A 41 -26.89 -37.70 4.70
C VAL A 41 -28.28 -37.83 4.09
N GLY A 42 -28.37 -37.64 2.77
CA GLY A 42 -29.64 -37.61 2.05
C GLY A 42 -30.09 -36.21 1.62
N GLN A 43 -29.50 -35.15 2.17
CA GLN A 43 -29.84 -33.76 1.79
C GLN A 43 -29.55 -33.52 0.29
N ARG A 44 -30.47 -32.81 -0.38
CA ARG A 44 -30.50 -32.62 -1.84
C ARG A 44 -30.15 -31.18 -2.20
N PHE A 45 -29.41 -31.00 -3.28
CA PHE A 45 -29.02 -29.71 -3.85
C PHE A 45 -29.19 -29.73 -5.37
N VAL A 46 -29.62 -28.60 -5.91
CA VAL A 46 -29.80 -28.40 -7.36
C VAL A 46 -28.46 -28.32 -8.11
N SER A 47 -27.39 -27.94 -7.43
CA SER A 47 -26.07 -27.79 -8.05
C SER A 47 -24.94 -28.09 -7.06
N GLN A 48 -23.74 -28.34 -7.61
CA GLN A 48 -22.52 -28.46 -6.83
C GLN A 48 -22.20 -27.16 -6.08
N GLU A 49 -22.54 -26.01 -6.67
CA GLU A 49 -22.26 -24.71 -6.08
C GLU A 49 -23.20 -24.39 -4.93
N ALA A 50 -24.49 -24.72 -5.05
CA ALA A 50 -25.44 -24.60 -3.95
C ALA A 50 -25.03 -25.44 -2.73
N ALA A 51 -24.53 -26.66 -2.97
CA ALA A 51 -23.99 -27.50 -1.89
C ALA A 51 -22.70 -26.93 -1.29
N TYR A 52 -21.85 -26.30 -2.10
CA TYR A 52 -20.63 -25.64 -1.64
C TYR A 52 -20.95 -24.42 -0.76
N GLU A 53 -21.86 -23.55 -1.20
CA GLU A 53 -22.32 -22.37 -0.46
C GLU A 53 -22.98 -22.76 0.87
N PHE A 54 -23.85 -23.77 0.85
CA PHE A 54 -24.46 -24.31 2.07
C PHE A 54 -23.41 -24.76 3.09
N TYR A 55 -22.40 -25.53 2.66
CA TYR A 55 -21.37 -26.01 3.57
C TYR A 55 -20.37 -24.93 3.97
N CYS A 56 -20.11 -23.93 3.13
CA CYS A 56 -19.39 -22.72 3.51
C CYS A 56 -20.10 -22.00 4.66
N SER A 57 -21.42 -21.80 4.55
CA SER A 57 -22.22 -21.14 5.60
C SER A 57 -22.19 -21.93 6.90
N PHE A 58 -22.41 -23.25 6.84
CA PHE A 58 -22.27 -24.14 8.00
C PHE A 58 -20.87 -24.07 8.62
N ALA A 59 -19.81 -24.18 7.81
CA ALA A 59 -18.44 -24.15 8.29
C ALA A 59 -18.10 -22.82 8.96
N LYS A 60 -18.56 -21.70 8.39
CA LYS A 60 -18.40 -20.36 8.97
C LYS A 60 -19.07 -20.25 10.34
N GLN A 61 -20.30 -20.76 10.49
CA GLN A 61 -21.00 -20.79 11.77
C GLN A 61 -20.28 -21.66 12.80
N CYS A 62 -19.70 -22.79 12.36
CA CYS A 62 -18.97 -23.72 13.21
C CYS A 62 -17.50 -23.38 13.47
N GLY A 63 -16.96 -22.26 12.97
CA GLY A 63 -15.60 -21.85 13.33
C GLY A 63 -14.48 -22.27 12.37
N PHE A 64 -14.79 -22.72 11.14
CA PHE A 64 -13.77 -23.17 10.18
C PHE A 64 -14.07 -22.73 8.74
N SER A 65 -13.14 -23.00 7.83
CA SER A 65 -13.32 -22.84 6.39
C SER A 65 -13.09 -24.14 5.64
N ILE A 66 -13.67 -24.25 4.45
CA ILE A 66 -13.65 -25.46 3.63
C ILE A 66 -12.80 -25.29 2.38
N ARG A 67 -12.42 -26.41 1.78
CA ARG A 67 -11.73 -26.51 0.50
C ARG A 67 -12.41 -27.57 -0.37
N ARG A 68 -12.45 -27.33 -1.67
CA ARG A 68 -12.81 -28.38 -2.65
C ARG A 68 -11.68 -29.41 -2.73
N HIS A 69 -11.95 -30.65 -2.34
CA HIS A 69 -11.01 -31.78 -2.46
C HIS A 69 -11.16 -32.49 -3.81
N ARG A 70 -10.23 -33.42 -4.11
CA ARG A 70 -10.05 -34.05 -5.43
C ARG A 70 -11.34 -34.67 -5.96
N THR A 71 -11.63 -34.39 -7.22
CA THR A 71 -12.75 -34.92 -8.00
C THR A 71 -12.54 -36.40 -8.33
N ARG A 72 -13.60 -37.23 -8.29
CA ARG A 72 -13.66 -38.45 -9.11
C ARG A 72 -14.75 -38.24 -10.18
N GLY A 73 -14.34 -38.25 -11.44
CA GLY A 73 -15.24 -38.39 -12.59
C GLY A 73 -15.31 -39.86 -13.03
N LYS A 74 -16.22 -40.19 -13.94
CA LYS A 74 -16.09 -41.41 -14.75
C LYS A 74 -15.10 -41.10 -15.89
N ASP A 75 -14.18 -41.99 -16.17
CA ASP A 75 -13.27 -41.85 -17.31
C ASP A 75 -14.09 -41.89 -18.63
N GLY A 76 -13.89 -40.88 -19.48
CA GLY A 76 -14.58 -40.73 -20.77
C GLY A 76 -15.08 -39.32 -21.05
N VAL A 77 -14.89 -38.85 -22.29
CA VAL A 77 -15.29 -37.52 -22.78
C VAL A 77 -16.81 -37.33 -22.56
N GLY A 78 -17.19 -36.23 -21.91
CA GLY A 78 -18.58 -35.77 -21.83
C GLY A 78 -19.38 -36.17 -20.57
N ARG A 79 -18.86 -37.03 -19.68
CA ARG A 79 -19.54 -37.34 -18.40
C ARG A 79 -18.87 -36.61 -17.24
N GLY A 80 -19.35 -35.40 -16.99
CA GLY A 80 -18.87 -34.49 -15.95
C GLY A 80 -18.86 -35.07 -14.53
N VAL A 81 -18.48 -34.23 -13.57
CA VAL A 81 -18.22 -34.65 -12.19
C VAL A 81 -19.40 -35.39 -11.57
N THR A 82 -19.16 -36.59 -11.04
CA THR A 82 -20.19 -37.41 -10.37
C THR A 82 -20.05 -37.40 -8.85
N ARG A 83 -18.89 -37.03 -8.30
CA ARG A 83 -18.65 -36.96 -6.85
C ARG A 83 -17.73 -35.78 -6.50
N ARG A 84 -18.07 -35.11 -5.39
CA ARG A 84 -17.25 -34.05 -4.79
C ARG A 84 -17.16 -34.22 -3.28
N ASP A 85 -15.96 -34.03 -2.77
CA ASP A 85 -15.68 -33.98 -1.33
C ASP A 85 -15.27 -32.53 -1.00
N PHE A 86 -15.95 -31.92 -0.03
CA PHE A 86 -15.57 -30.65 0.58
C PHE A 86 -14.96 -30.96 1.95
N THR A 87 -13.74 -30.50 2.21
CA THR A 87 -12.99 -30.84 3.43
C THR A 87 -12.63 -29.59 4.21
N CYS A 88 -12.37 -29.71 5.51
CA CYS A 88 -11.77 -28.62 6.29
C CYS A 88 -10.49 -28.08 5.60
N HIS A 89 -10.24 -26.78 5.70
CA HIS A 89 -9.03 -26.12 5.17
C HIS A 89 -7.74 -26.71 5.76
N ARG A 90 -7.77 -27.15 7.01
CA ARG A 90 -6.66 -27.84 7.71
C ARG A 90 -6.62 -29.35 7.44
N GLY A 91 -7.46 -29.84 6.53
CA GLY A 91 -7.58 -31.24 6.18
C GLY A 91 -6.43 -31.79 5.33
N GLY A 92 -6.14 -33.07 5.53
CA GLY A 92 -5.01 -33.77 4.93
C GLY A 92 -3.65 -33.27 5.44
N TYR A 93 -2.56 -33.78 4.84
CA TYR A 93 -1.20 -33.40 5.18
C TYR A 93 -0.55 -32.55 4.07
N PRO A 94 0.48 -31.75 4.39
CA PRO A 94 1.28 -31.06 3.38
C PRO A 94 1.91 -32.08 2.45
N GLN A 95 1.81 -31.87 1.15
CA GLN A 95 2.54 -32.68 0.16
C GLN A 95 3.92 -32.06 0.03
N MET A 96 4.98 -32.83 0.31
CA MET A 96 6.35 -32.38 0.03
C MET A 96 6.52 -32.31 -1.49
N LYS A 97 6.71 -31.11 -2.02
CA LYS A 97 7.18 -30.94 -3.40
C LYS A 97 8.71 -30.90 -3.36
N PRO A 98 9.42 -31.62 -4.25
CA PRO A 98 10.84 -31.40 -4.41
C PRO A 98 11.08 -29.93 -4.77
N SER A 99 12.09 -29.33 -4.14
CA SER A 99 12.49 -27.95 -4.44
C SER A 99 13.02 -27.94 -5.87
N GLU A 100 12.44 -27.10 -6.74
CA GLU A 100 13.16 -26.68 -7.94
C GLU A 100 14.19 -25.64 -7.52
N ASP A 101 15.45 -25.86 -7.88
CA ASP A 101 16.53 -24.93 -7.61
C ASP A 101 16.21 -23.54 -8.19
N GLY A 102 16.39 -22.51 -7.37
CA GLY A 102 16.30 -21.11 -7.79
C GLY A 102 15.01 -20.35 -7.41
N LYS A 103 13.98 -21.00 -6.86
CA LYS A 103 12.80 -20.27 -6.35
C LYS A 103 12.86 -20.12 -4.83
N MET A 104 13.05 -18.90 -4.33
CA MET A 104 12.88 -18.57 -2.91
C MET A 104 11.45 -18.95 -2.47
N GLN A 105 11.30 -20.10 -1.80
CA GLN A 105 10.03 -20.46 -1.19
C GLN A 105 9.81 -19.58 0.05
N ARG A 106 8.61 -19.00 0.16
CA ARG A 106 8.21 -18.33 1.41
C ARG A 106 8.26 -19.35 2.54
N ASN A 107 8.96 -19.02 3.64
CA ASN A 107 9.02 -19.81 4.88
C ASN A 107 7.67 -19.83 5.62
N ARG A 108 6.62 -20.39 5.00
CA ARG A 108 5.29 -20.51 5.60
C ARG A 108 5.01 -21.97 5.91
N LYS A 109 4.97 -22.31 7.19
CA LYS A 109 4.51 -23.62 7.67
C LYS A 109 3.05 -23.83 7.22
N SER A 110 2.74 -25.03 6.72
CA SER A 110 1.39 -25.36 6.29
C SER A 110 0.43 -25.41 7.49
N SER A 111 -0.81 -24.95 7.30
CA SER A 111 -1.88 -25.03 8.31
C SER A 111 -2.52 -26.41 8.44
N ARG A 112 -2.14 -27.36 7.56
CA ARG A 112 -2.68 -28.71 7.47
C ARG A 112 -2.23 -29.60 8.61
N CYS A 113 -3.18 -30.19 9.31
CA CYS A 113 -2.96 -31.06 10.48
C CYS A 113 -3.65 -32.42 10.36
N GLY A 114 -4.04 -32.82 9.13
CA GLY A 114 -4.72 -34.10 8.93
C GLY A 114 -6.20 -34.09 9.34
N CYS A 115 -6.84 -32.93 9.45
CA CYS A 115 -8.26 -32.86 9.83
C CYS A 115 -9.13 -33.69 8.88
N GLN A 116 -10.05 -34.47 9.44
CA GLN A 116 -10.91 -35.40 8.71
C GLN A 116 -12.35 -34.90 8.56
N ALA A 117 -12.66 -33.67 8.97
CA ALA A 117 -13.99 -33.09 8.75
C ALA A 117 -14.27 -32.90 7.25
N TYR A 118 -15.43 -33.38 6.79
CA TYR A 118 -15.83 -33.32 5.39
C TYR A 118 -17.35 -33.37 5.17
N MET A 119 -17.77 -32.90 4.00
CA MET A 119 -19.07 -33.17 3.40
C MET A 119 -18.87 -33.73 1.98
N ARG A 120 -19.53 -34.84 1.66
CA ARG A 120 -19.44 -35.49 0.35
C ARG A 120 -20.78 -35.47 -0.35
N ILE A 121 -20.77 -35.00 -1.60
CA ILE A 121 -21.92 -35.02 -2.49
C ILE A 121 -21.68 -35.91 -3.70
N VAL A 122 -22.74 -36.57 -4.16
CA VAL A 122 -22.75 -37.42 -5.36
C VAL A 122 -23.91 -36.99 -6.25
N LYS A 123 -23.63 -36.90 -7.55
CA LYS A 123 -24.64 -36.63 -8.58
C LYS A 123 -25.48 -37.88 -8.81
N ARG A 124 -26.79 -37.76 -8.66
CA ARG A 124 -27.77 -38.79 -9.06
C ARG A 124 -28.38 -38.36 -10.39
N ALA A 125 -28.42 -39.29 -11.33
CA ALA A 125 -29.02 -39.09 -12.65
C ALA A 125 -30.34 -39.88 -12.77
N ASP A 126 -30.91 -40.27 -11.63
CA ASP A 126 -32.05 -41.19 -11.55
C ASP A 126 -33.39 -40.47 -11.80
N PHE A 127 -33.37 -39.15 -11.98
CA PHE A 127 -34.53 -38.27 -12.21
C PHE A 127 -34.29 -37.33 -13.41
N ASP A 128 -35.36 -36.80 -14.01
CA ASP A 128 -35.31 -35.89 -15.17
C ASP A 128 -34.46 -34.63 -14.94
N VAL A 129 -34.31 -34.21 -13.67
CA VAL A 129 -33.41 -33.14 -13.26
C VAL A 129 -32.22 -33.73 -12.49
N PRO A 130 -30.97 -33.51 -12.94
CA PRO A 130 -29.80 -34.01 -12.26
C PRO A 130 -29.67 -33.36 -10.87
N GLU A 131 -29.59 -34.19 -9.83
CA GLU A 131 -29.50 -33.71 -8.45
C GLU A 131 -28.19 -34.09 -7.77
N TRP A 132 -27.78 -33.29 -6.79
CA TRP A 132 -26.65 -33.58 -5.92
C TRP A 132 -27.15 -33.97 -4.55
N ARG A 133 -26.70 -35.12 -4.04
CA ARG A 133 -27.11 -35.62 -2.73
C ARG A 133 -25.91 -35.80 -1.80
N VAL A 134 -26.05 -35.39 -0.54
CA VAL A 134 -25.05 -35.66 0.51
C VAL A 134 -25.03 -37.16 0.78
N THR A 135 -23.86 -37.78 0.65
CA THR A 135 -23.65 -39.22 0.88
C THR A 135 -22.72 -39.50 2.06
N GLY A 136 -22.06 -38.48 2.59
CA GLY A 136 -21.21 -38.60 3.78
C GLY A 136 -20.97 -37.23 4.39
N PHE A 137 -20.94 -37.18 5.71
CA PHE A 137 -20.71 -35.97 6.48
C PHE A 137 -20.01 -36.34 7.80
N SER A 138 -18.97 -35.59 8.16
CA SER A 138 -18.31 -35.64 9.47
C SER A 138 -17.89 -34.24 9.86
N ASN A 139 -18.30 -33.82 11.07
CA ASN A 139 -17.91 -32.55 11.67
C ASN A 139 -16.91 -32.72 12.83
N ILE A 140 -16.16 -33.84 12.84
CA ILE A 140 -15.16 -34.10 13.86
C ILE A 140 -13.85 -33.44 13.43
N HIS A 141 -13.35 -32.53 14.27
CA HIS A 141 -12.10 -31.80 14.05
C HIS A 141 -11.03 -32.24 15.05
N ASN A 142 -9.78 -32.28 14.60
CA ASN A 142 -8.62 -32.58 15.45
C ASN A 142 -7.83 -31.31 15.82
N HIS A 143 -8.48 -30.15 15.70
CA HIS A 143 -7.94 -28.84 16.02
C HIS A 143 -9.05 -27.97 16.58
N GLU A 144 -8.67 -26.94 17.33
CA GLU A 144 -9.61 -25.93 17.82
C GLU A 144 -10.28 -25.18 16.66
N LEU A 145 -11.56 -24.85 16.85
CA LEU A 145 -12.37 -24.06 15.94
C LEU A 145 -12.37 -22.61 16.39
N LEU A 146 -12.40 -21.69 15.43
CA LEU A 146 -12.31 -20.25 15.71
C LEU A 146 -13.63 -19.70 16.26
N LYS A 147 -13.52 -18.64 17.06
CA LYS A 147 -14.68 -17.87 17.52
C LYS A 147 -15.26 -17.04 16.38
N SER A 148 -16.55 -16.69 16.46
CA SER A 148 -17.25 -15.95 15.39
C SER A 148 -16.55 -14.67 14.93
N ASN A 149 -15.90 -13.93 15.86
CA ASN A 149 -15.11 -12.72 15.57
C ASN A 149 -13.77 -13.00 14.87
N GLU A 150 -13.22 -14.21 14.99
CA GLU A 150 -11.94 -14.63 14.37
C GLU A 150 -12.17 -15.31 13.02
N VAL A 151 -13.28 -16.05 12.87
CA VAL A 151 -13.61 -16.77 11.63
C VAL A 151 -13.65 -15.82 10.44
N ARG A 152 -14.23 -14.62 10.61
CA ARG A 152 -14.33 -13.61 9.53
C ARG A 152 -12.97 -13.19 8.95
N LEU A 153 -11.89 -13.39 9.70
CA LEU A 153 -10.51 -13.05 9.30
C LEU A 153 -9.82 -14.20 8.54
N LEU A 154 -10.49 -15.35 8.37
CA LEU A 154 -9.96 -16.42 7.53
C LEU A 154 -9.92 -15.96 6.07
N PRO A 155 -8.84 -16.24 5.31
CA PRO A 155 -8.72 -15.83 3.90
C PRO A 155 -9.87 -16.29 3.00
N ALA A 156 -10.56 -17.38 3.34
CA ALA A 156 -11.72 -17.87 2.59
C ALA A 156 -12.97 -16.96 2.74
N TYR A 157 -13.01 -16.16 3.79
CA TYR A 157 -14.10 -15.23 4.11
C TYR A 157 -13.66 -13.76 4.03
N CYS A 158 -12.37 -13.51 3.78
CA CYS A 158 -11.86 -12.19 3.47
C CYS A 158 -11.95 -11.93 1.96
N SER A 159 -12.98 -11.20 1.52
CA SER A 159 -13.16 -10.86 0.12
C SER A 159 -13.55 -9.39 -0.06
N ILE A 160 -12.81 -8.70 -0.92
CA ILE A 160 -13.15 -7.33 -1.35
C ILE A 160 -14.05 -7.44 -2.58
N SER A 161 -15.29 -6.95 -2.47
CA SER A 161 -16.24 -6.94 -3.58
C SER A 161 -15.77 -6.04 -4.73
N THR A 162 -16.32 -6.19 -5.93
CA THR A 162 -15.95 -5.35 -7.08
C THR A 162 -16.26 -3.87 -6.82
N ASP A 163 -17.38 -3.58 -6.18
CA ASP A 163 -17.75 -2.21 -5.78
C ASP A 163 -16.73 -1.65 -4.77
N ASP A 164 -16.39 -2.44 -3.74
CA ASP A 164 -15.38 -2.06 -2.75
C ASP A 164 -14.01 -1.80 -3.37
N LYS A 165 -13.61 -2.61 -4.36
CA LYS A 165 -12.36 -2.39 -5.10
C LYS A 165 -12.36 -1.04 -5.83
N SER A 166 -13.47 -0.70 -6.49
CA SER A 166 -13.63 0.57 -7.19
C SER A 166 -13.57 1.75 -6.21
N ARG A 167 -14.24 1.64 -5.05
CA ARG A 167 -14.22 2.64 -3.98
C ARG A 167 -12.82 2.84 -3.41
N ILE A 168 -12.12 1.75 -3.09
CA ILE A 168 -10.72 1.77 -2.62
C ILE A 168 -9.81 2.45 -3.66
N CYS A 169 -10.01 2.17 -4.95
CA CYS A 169 -9.25 2.81 -6.03
C CYS A 169 -9.50 4.33 -6.08
N MET A 170 -10.75 4.77 -5.95
CA MET A 170 -11.09 6.20 -5.89
C MET A 170 -10.42 6.89 -4.70
N PHE A 171 -10.49 6.29 -3.50
CA PHE A 171 -9.84 6.85 -2.31
C PHE A 171 -8.32 6.91 -2.44
N ALA A 172 -7.71 5.89 -3.07
CA ALA A 172 -6.27 5.88 -3.33
C ALA A 172 -5.86 7.02 -4.27
N LYS A 173 -6.64 7.27 -5.33
CA LYS A 173 -6.42 8.41 -6.25
C LYS A 173 -6.56 9.76 -5.54
N ALA A 174 -7.45 9.84 -4.54
CA ALA A 174 -7.62 11.01 -3.69
C ALA A 174 -6.55 11.15 -2.58
N GLY A 175 -5.54 10.27 -2.54
CA GLY A 175 -4.42 10.35 -1.59
C GLY A 175 -4.76 9.92 -0.16
N MET A 176 -5.89 9.24 0.06
CA MET A 176 -6.27 8.78 1.40
C MET A 176 -5.33 7.68 1.89
N SER A 177 -5.02 7.67 3.18
CA SER A 177 -4.35 6.52 3.82
C SER A 177 -5.31 5.32 3.91
N VAL A 178 -4.77 4.10 3.88
CA VAL A 178 -5.59 2.87 3.99
C VAL A 178 -6.49 2.86 5.24
N ARG A 179 -6.01 3.42 6.36
CA ARG A 179 -6.81 3.54 7.58
C ARG A 179 -8.02 4.46 7.40
N GLN A 180 -7.85 5.60 6.72
CA GLN A 180 -8.95 6.50 6.40
C GLN A 180 -9.94 5.83 5.44
N MET A 181 -9.46 5.08 4.45
CA MET A 181 -10.32 4.31 3.53
C MET A 181 -11.22 3.34 4.31
N LEU A 182 -10.63 2.51 5.16
CA LEU A 182 -11.37 1.53 5.97
C LEU A 182 -12.39 2.22 6.86
N ARG A 183 -12.00 3.31 7.54
CA ARG A 183 -12.89 4.03 8.45
C ARG A 183 -14.10 4.62 7.74
N LEU A 184 -13.89 5.18 6.54
CA LEU A 184 -14.97 5.73 5.73
C LEU A 184 -15.89 4.63 5.22
N MET A 185 -15.33 3.51 4.74
CA MET A 185 -16.12 2.37 4.29
C MET A 185 -16.95 1.74 5.40
N GLU A 186 -16.44 1.70 6.64
CA GLU A 186 -17.21 1.25 7.80
C GLU A 186 -18.41 2.16 8.07
N LEU A 187 -18.18 3.48 8.00
CA LEU A 187 -19.22 4.48 8.22
C LEU A 187 -20.31 4.39 7.15
N GLU A 188 -19.93 4.31 5.88
CA GLU A 188 -20.87 4.25 4.74
C GLU A 188 -21.69 2.96 4.72
N LYS A 189 -21.12 1.86 5.22
CA LYS A 189 -21.81 0.57 5.34
C LYS A 189 -22.56 0.39 6.66
N GLY A 190 -22.49 1.36 7.57
CA GLY A 190 -23.12 1.27 8.89
C GLY A 190 -22.59 0.12 9.75
N VAL A 191 -21.34 -0.33 9.55
CA VAL A 191 -20.75 -1.42 10.33
C VAL A 191 -19.85 -0.90 11.45
N LYS A 192 -19.74 -1.66 12.54
CA LYS A 192 -18.82 -1.34 13.64
C LYS A 192 -17.36 -1.35 13.18
N LEU A 193 -16.52 -0.60 13.90
CA LEU A 193 -15.06 -0.59 13.72
C LEU A 193 -14.49 -2.02 13.69
N GLY A 194 -13.69 -2.32 12.66
CA GLY A 194 -13.02 -3.60 12.47
C GLY A 194 -13.94 -4.74 12.01
N CYS A 195 -15.18 -4.45 11.60
CA CYS A 195 -16.16 -5.45 11.15
C CYS A 195 -16.34 -5.51 9.62
N LEU A 196 -15.49 -4.85 8.85
CA LEU A 196 -15.44 -5.06 7.40
C LEU A 196 -15.04 -6.51 7.06
N PRO A 197 -15.49 -7.06 5.91
CA PRO A 197 -15.15 -8.41 5.47
C PRO A 197 -13.73 -8.52 4.90
N PHE A 198 -12.88 -7.52 5.10
CA PHE A 198 -11.49 -7.48 4.64
C PHE A 198 -10.68 -6.57 5.56
N THR A 199 -9.37 -6.76 5.57
CA THR A 199 -8.45 -6.12 6.50
C THR A 199 -7.60 -5.04 5.82
N GLU A 200 -6.86 -4.27 6.63
CA GLU A 200 -5.84 -3.33 6.13
C GLU A 200 -4.82 -4.01 5.21
N ILE A 201 -4.43 -5.27 5.53
CA ILE A 201 -3.50 -6.05 4.73
C ILE A 201 -4.10 -6.36 3.35
N ASP A 202 -5.38 -6.70 3.29
CA ASP A 202 -6.06 -7.01 2.03
C ASP A 202 -6.15 -5.78 1.12
N VAL A 203 -6.45 -4.61 1.70
CA VAL A 203 -6.47 -3.34 0.95
C VAL A 203 -5.06 -2.99 0.45
N ARG A 204 -4.02 -3.15 1.28
CA ARG A 204 -2.63 -2.92 0.86
C ARG A 204 -2.23 -3.86 -0.28
N ASN A 205 -2.57 -5.14 -0.19
CA ASN A 205 -2.32 -6.12 -1.24
C ASN A 205 -3.07 -5.78 -2.54
N LEU A 206 -4.32 -5.32 -2.44
CA LEU A 206 -5.11 -4.87 -3.59
C LEU A 206 -4.45 -3.66 -4.26
N LEU A 207 -4.09 -2.63 -3.48
CA LEU A 207 -3.42 -1.44 -4.02
C LEU A 207 -2.08 -1.80 -4.67
N GLN A 208 -1.34 -2.73 -4.08
CA GLN A 208 -0.12 -3.26 -4.70
C GLN A 208 -0.40 -3.99 -6.01
N SER A 209 -1.51 -4.74 -6.10
CA SER A 209 -1.89 -5.43 -7.35
C SER A 209 -2.30 -4.48 -8.48
N PHE A 210 -2.70 -3.24 -8.17
CA PHE A 210 -2.94 -2.21 -9.19
C PHE A 210 -1.64 -1.57 -9.69
N ARG A 211 -0.56 -1.65 -8.91
CA ARG A 211 0.77 -1.19 -9.30
C ARG A 211 1.50 -2.29 -10.06
N ASN A 212 0.91 -2.83 -11.13
CA ASN A 212 1.64 -3.72 -12.02
C ASN A 212 2.82 -2.93 -12.60
N VAL A 213 4.00 -3.08 -11.99
CA VAL A 213 5.23 -2.46 -12.45
C VAL A 213 5.74 -3.30 -13.61
N ASP A 214 5.55 -2.79 -14.82
CA ASP A 214 6.18 -3.34 -16.01
C ASP A 214 7.37 -2.44 -16.32
N ARG A 215 8.52 -2.75 -15.72
CA ARG A 215 9.69 -1.86 -15.70
C ARG A 215 10.11 -1.37 -17.08
N ASP A 216 9.99 -2.23 -18.09
CA ASP A 216 10.39 -1.90 -19.45
C ASP A 216 9.37 -0.97 -20.12
N ASN A 217 8.07 -1.23 -19.93
CA ASN A 217 7.02 -0.35 -20.45
C ASN A 217 6.95 0.99 -19.69
N ASP A 218 7.10 0.99 -18.36
CA ASP A 218 7.05 2.20 -17.53
C ASP A 218 8.14 3.21 -17.92
N ALA A 219 9.35 2.73 -18.23
CA ALA A 219 10.45 3.58 -18.70
C ALA A 219 10.15 4.17 -20.10
N ILE A 220 9.59 3.36 -21.00
CA ILE A 220 9.17 3.80 -22.34
C ILE A 220 8.05 4.85 -22.23
N ASP A 221 7.05 4.60 -21.37
CA ASP A 221 5.92 5.48 -21.12
C ASP A 221 6.36 6.82 -20.52
N LEU A 222 7.35 6.81 -19.61
CA LEU A 222 7.93 8.03 -19.06
C LEU A 222 8.62 8.87 -20.15
N ILE A 223 9.45 8.25 -20.99
CA ILE A 223 10.10 8.93 -22.11
C ILE A 223 9.04 9.48 -23.08
N ALA A 224 8.01 8.70 -23.40
CA ALA A 224 6.92 9.11 -24.27
C ALA A 224 6.13 10.29 -23.68
N MET A 225 5.91 10.29 -22.36
CA MET A 225 5.26 11.39 -21.64
C MET A 225 6.12 12.66 -21.68
N CYS A 226 7.43 12.57 -21.42
CA CYS A 226 8.34 13.71 -21.54
C CYS A 226 8.38 14.27 -22.97
N LYS A 227 8.41 13.39 -23.98
CA LYS A 227 8.35 13.78 -25.39
C LYS A 227 7.03 14.50 -25.70
N LYS A 228 5.90 13.97 -25.26
CA LYS A 228 4.60 14.62 -25.42
C LYS A 228 4.56 16.01 -24.76
N MET A 229 5.05 16.13 -23.52
CA MET A 229 5.14 17.43 -22.83
C MET A 229 6.04 18.42 -23.57
N LYS A 230 7.12 17.93 -24.21
CA LYS A 230 7.99 18.75 -25.06
C LYS A 230 7.29 19.23 -26.33
N ASP A 231 6.53 18.35 -26.98
CA ASP A 231 5.78 18.67 -28.19
C ASP A 231 4.66 19.69 -27.89
N GLU A 232 4.01 19.58 -26.72
CA GLU A 232 3.01 20.54 -26.24
C GLU A 232 3.61 21.87 -25.79
N ASN A 233 4.79 21.84 -25.16
CA ASN A 233 5.48 23.03 -24.68
C ASN A 233 6.98 22.98 -25.02
N PRO A 234 7.45 23.77 -26.02
CA PRO A 234 8.86 23.81 -26.42
C PRO A 234 9.83 24.22 -25.29
N ASN A 235 9.33 24.86 -24.23
CA ASN A 235 10.13 25.26 -23.08
C ASN A 235 10.27 24.16 -22.02
N PHE A 236 9.47 23.08 -22.07
CA PHE A 236 9.74 21.88 -21.30
C PHE A 236 11.12 21.32 -21.68
N LYS A 237 11.88 20.87 -20.69
CA LYS A 237 13.23 20.33 -20.89
C LYS A 237 13.26 18.91 -20.36
N TYR A 238 13.83 18.01 -21.14
CA TYR A 238 14.15 16.66 -20.69
C TYR A 238 15.35 16.15 -21.47
N GLU A 239 16.07 15.21 -20.86
CA GLU A 239 17.21 14.51 -21.44
C GLU A 239 17.26 13.13 -20.81
N PHE A 240 17.67 12.12 -21.58
CA PHE A 240 17.77 10.75 -21.08
C PHE A 240 18.95 10.02 -21.70
N LYS A 241 19.45 9.02 -20.98
CA LYS A 241 20.53 8.14 -21.40
C LYS A 241 20.04 6.70 -21.35
N ILE A 242 20.38 5.94 -22.39
CA ILE A 242 20.05 4.51 -22.51
C ILE A 242 21.37 3.72 -22.50
N ASP A 243 21.37 2.55 -21.86
CA ASP A 243 22.52 1.65 -21.86
C ASP A 243 22.65 0.83 -23.17
N GLY A 244 23.72 0.04 -23.28
CA GLY A 244 23.95 -0.84 -24.44
C GLY A 244 22.93 -1.97 -24.62
N HIS A 245 22.02 -2.17 -23.67
CA HIS A 245 20.93 -3.15 -23.72
C HIS A 245 19.57 -2.49 -23.97
N ASN A 246 19.55 -1.23 -24.41
CA ASN A 246 18.36 -0.46 -24.69
C ASN A 246 17.46 -0.21 -23.46
N ARG A 247 18.04 -0.16 -22.26
CA ARG A 247 17.32 0.15 -21.02
C ARG A 247 17.67 1.54 -20.51
N LEU A 248 16.67 2.23 -19.95
CA LEU A 248 16.83 3.59 -19.41
C LEU A 248 17.85 3.65 -18.26
N GLU A 249 18.96 4.34 -18.46
CA GLU A 249 20.05 4.51 -17.50
C GLU A 249 19.80 5.74 -16.62
N HIS A 250 19.53 6.88 -17.25
CA HIS A 250 19.22 8.13 -16.56
C HIS A 250 18.15 8.91 -17.31
N ILE A 251 17.29 9.65 -16.60
CA ILE A 251 16.38 10.64 -17.21
C ILE A 251 16.23 11.83 -16.27
N ALA A 252 16.30 13.04 -16.82
CA ALA A 252 16.04 14.26 -16.08
C ALA A 252 15.04 15.12 -16.85
N TRP A 253 14.22 15.88 -16.13
CA TRP A 253 13.28 16.81 -16.73
C TRP A 253 13.01 18.03 -15.85
N SER A 254 12.60 19.11 -16.49
CA SER A 254 12.22 20.36 -15.86
C SER A 254 11.08 21.02 -16.64
N TYR A 255 10.10 21.55 -15.91
CA TYR A 255 8.99 22.29 -16.49
C TYR A 255 9.43 23.68 -16.96
N ALA A 256 8.74 24.22 -17.96
CA ALA A 256 9.00 25.57 -18.45
C ALA A 256 8.97 26.63 -17.33
N SER A 257 8.01 26.52 -16.41
CA SER A 257 7.89 27.39 -15.23
C SER A 257 9.05 27.23 -14.26
N SER A 258 9.53 26.00 -14.05
CA SER A 258 10.68 25.70 -13.20
C SER A 258 11.96 26.34 -13.71
N VAL A 259 12.19 26.31 -15.03
CA VAL A 259 13.35 26.98 -15.65
C VAL A 259 13.27 28.50 -15.45
N GLN A 260 12.08 29.10 -15.58
CA GLN A 260 11.87 30.54 -15.32
C GLN A 260 12.07 30.90 -13.84
N LEU A 261 11.59 30.07 -12.92
CA LEU A 261 11.82 30.25 -11.48
C LEU A 261 13.31 30.20 -11.15
N TYR A 262 14.06 29.29 -11.77
CA TYR A 262 15.51 29.21 -11.57
C TYR A 262 16.24 30.47 -12.09
N GLU A 263 15.75 31.07 -13.17
CA GLU A 263 16.32 32.32 -13.70
C GLU A 263 16.27 33.45 -12.66
N ALA A 264 15.18 33.54 -11.90
CA ALA A 264 14.98 34.52 -10.83
C ALA A 264 15.57 34.11 -9.47
N PHE A 265 15.49 32.83 -9.09
CA PHE A 265 15.72 32.35 -7.71
C PHE A 265 16.75 31.22 -7.60
N GLY A 266 17.49 30.94 -8.68
CA GLY A 266 18.46 29.84 -8.74
C GLY A 266 19.81 30.08 -8.03
N ASP A 267 19.94 31.13 -7.22
CA ASP A 267 21.20 31.47 -6.55
C ASP A 267 21.58 30.43 -5.48
N THR A 268 20.58 29.90 -4.75
CA THR A 268 20.77 28.80 -3.81
C THR A 268 19.88 27.64 -4.22
N THR A 269 20.47 26.45 -4.33
CA THR A 269 19.74 25.23 -4.75
C THR A 269 20.04 24.08 -3.81
N VAL A 270 19.01 23.37 -3.38
CA VAL A 270 19.12 22.06 -2.74
C VAL A 270 18.99 21.00 -3.82
N PHE A 271 19.97 20.09 -3.91
CA PHE A 271 19.84 18.86 -4.68
C PHE A 271 19.72 17.68 -3.71
N ASP A 272 18.49 17.21 -3.56
CA ASP A 272 18.14 16.14 -2.62
C ASP A 272 18.02 14.80 -3.36
N THR A 273 18.81 13.81 -2.94
CA THR A 273 18.79 12.46 -3.50
C THR A 273 18.40 11.38 -2.48
N THR A 274 17.65 11.76 -1.43
CA THR A 274 17.28 10.84 -0.33
C THR A 274 16.46 9.63 -0.76
N HIS A 275 15.66 9.74 -1.83
CA HIS A 275 14.66 8.73 -2.17
C HIS A 275 15.16 7.80 -3.27
N ARG A 276 15.04 6.48 -3.04
CA ARG A 276 15.21 5.45 -4.06
C ARG A 276 13.84 4.86 -4.39
N LEU A 277 13.55 4.71 -5.67
CA LEU A 277 12.33 4.06 -6.13
C LEU A 277 12.53 2.55 -6.08
N ASP A 278 12.11 1.91 -4.99
CA ASP A 278 12.27 0.45 -4.76
C ASP A 278 11.80 -0.42 -5.93
N ALA A 279 10.73 0.00 -6.61
CA ALA A 279 10.16 -0.73 -7.75
C ALA A 279 11.13 -0.82 -8.94
N TYR A 280 11.96 0.20 -9.15
CA TYR A 280 12.86 0.34 -10.30
C TYR A 280 14.34 0.28 -9.93
N ASP A 281 14.65 0.32 -8.63
CA ASP A 281 16.02 0.39 -8.13
C ASP A 281 16.77 1.61 -8.69
N MET A 282 16.09 2.75 -8.78
CA MET A 282 16.64 4.02 -9.27
C MET A 282 16.59 5.11 -8.20
N LEU A 283 17.64 5.90 -8.10
CA LEU A 283 17.75 7.08 -7.25
C LEU A 283 16.92 8.23 -7.85
N LEU A 284 16.03 8.82 -7.06
CA LEU A 284 15.29 10.03 -7.41
C LEU A 284 16.01 11.24 -6.80
N GLY A 285 16.50 12.12 -7.67
CA GLY A 285 17.03 13.43 -7.31
C GLY A 285 16.04 14.54 -7.62
N ILE A 286 15.91 15.51 -6.73
CA ILE A 286 15.08 16.72 -6.95
C ILE A 286 15.92 17.97 -6.71
N TRP A 287 15.75 18.97 -7.58
CA TRP A 287 16.33 20.29 -7.42
C TRP A 287 15.27 21.26 -6.91
N LEU A 288 15.56 21.88 -5.77
CA LEU A 288 14.69 22.82 -5.09
C LEU A 288 15.44 24.12 -4.80
N GLY A 289 14.73 25.23 -4.71
CA GLY A 289 15.24 26.50 -4.22
C GLY A 289 14.22 27.19 -3.33
N VAL A 290 14.46 28.47 -3.06
CA VAL A 290 13.54 29.34 -2.31
C VAL A 290 13.38 30.66 -3.04
N ASP A 291 12.17 31.20 -3.04
CA ASP A 291 11.94 32.56 -3.54
C ASP A 291 12.20 33.61 -2.45
N ASN A 292 11.96 34.88 -2.79
CA ASN A 292 12.14 36.02 -1.89
C ASN A 292 11.17 36.02 -0.67
N HIS A 293 10.15 35.16 -0.67
CA HIS A 293 9.22 34.98 0.44
C HIS A 293 9.55 33.76 1.30
N GLY A 294 10.64 33.04 0.96
CA GLY A 294 11.02 31.79 1.63
C GLY A 294 10.17 30.59 1.20
N MET A 295 9.41 30.71 0.11
CA MET A 295 8.59 29.61 -0.41
C MET A 295 9.43 28.69 -1.30
N THR A 296 9.21 27.38 -1.18
CA THR A 296 9.96 26.37 -1.95
C THR A 296 9.66 26.48 -3.45
N CYS A 297 10.71 26.61 -4.25
CA CYS A 297 10.66 26.57 -5.70
C CYS A 297 11.13 25.21 -6.22
N PHE A 298 10.34 24.55 -7.08
CA PHE A 298 10.75 23.32 -7.75
C PHE A 298 11.45 23.64 -9.08
N PHE A 299 12.69 23.17 -9.25
CA PHE A 299 13.49 23.44 -10.46
C PHE A 299 13.58 22.25 -11.41
N GLY A 300 13.45 21.02 -10.94
CA GLY A 300 13.50 19.84 -11.79
C GLY A 300 13.75 18.58 -10.99
N CYS A 301 13.81 17.46 -11.70
CA CYS A 301 14.10 16.17 -11.09
C CYS A 301 14.82 15.23 -12.05
N VAL A 302 15.41 14.18 -11.48
CA VAL A 302 16.22 13.20 -12.17
C VAL A 302 15.99 11.81 -11.58
N LEU A 303 16.00 10.80 -12.44
CA LEU A 303 16.13 9.40 -12.07
C LEU A 303 17.49 8.89 -12.54
N LEU A 304 18.29 8.38 -11.59
CA LEU A 304 19.59 7.79 -11.84
C LEU A 304 19.57 6.32 -11.48
N ARG A 305 19.98 5.43 -12.39
CA ARG A 305 20.11 4.00 -12.09
C ARG A 305 21.15 3.73 -11.01
N ASP A 306 22.32 4.34 -11.14
CA ASP A 306 23.46 4.07 -10.28
C ASP A 306 23.85 5.29 -9.44
N GLU A 307 24.28 5.04 -8.21
CA GLU A 307 24.78 6.07 -7.29
C GLU A 307 26.31 6.13 -7.38
N ASN A 308 26.80 6.81 -8.42
CA ASN A 308 28.23 6.98 -8.67
C ASN A 308 28.54 8.36 -9.26
N ILE A 309 29.82 8.72 -9.30
CA ILE A 309 30.28 10.03 -9.78
C ILE A 309 29.83 10.33 -11.23
N GLN A 310 29.79 9.32 -12.11
CA GLN A 310 29.41 9.51 -13.51
C GLN A 310 27.92 9.84 -13.67
N SER A 311 27.08 9.19 -12.87
CA SER A 311 25.62 9.41 -12.85
C SER A 311 25.29 10.79 -12.30
N PHE A 312 25.96 11.21 -11.21
CA PHE A 312 25.82 12.56 -10.69
C PHE A 312 26.38 13.62 -11.63
N SER A 313 27.52 13.35 -12.28
CA SER A 313 28.10 14.25 -13.29
C SER A 313 27.13 14.48 -14.45
N TRP A 314 26.51 13.40 -14.93
CA TRP A 314 25.47 13.49 -15.95
C TRP A 314 24.27 14.32 -15.47
N ALA A 315 23.80 14.10 -14.24
CA ALA A 315 22.68 14.87 -13.66
C ALA A 315 22.99 16.37 -13.57
N LEU A 316 24.17 16.74 -13.05
CA LEU A 316 24.60 18.13 -12.89
C LEU A 316 24.74 18.84 -14.23
N LYS A 317 25.42 18.21 -15.20
CA LYS A 317 25.56 18.74 -16.56
C LYS A 317 24.21 18.94 -17.25
N THR A 318 23.32 17.96 -17.10
CA THR A 318 21.97 18.02 -17.68
C THR A 318 21.14 19.15 -17.05
N PHE A 319 21.17 19.26 -15.71
CA PHE A 319 20.49 20.32 -14.99
C PHE A 319 21.00 21.71 -15.41
N LEU A 320 22.32 21.92 -15.45
CA LEU A 320 22.90 23.17 -15.93
C LEU A 320 22.52 23.46 -17.40
N GLY A 321 22.47 22.43 -18.24
CA GLY A 321 21.99 22.54 -19.62
C GLY A 321 20.54 23.04 -19.70
N PHE A 322 19.65 22.56 -18.82
CA PHE A 322 18.27 23.06 -18.72
C PHE A 322 18.23 24.52 -18.29
N MET A 323 19.15 24.92 -17.40
CA MET A 323 19.26 26.26 -16.82
C MET A 323 20.15 27.22 -17.63
N LYS A 324 20.33 26.96 -18.94
CA LYS A 324 21.10 27.82 -19.87
C LYS A 324 22.56 28.04 -19.41
N GLY A 325 23.14 27.09 -18.67
CA GLY A 325 24.49 27.16 -18.13
C GLY A 325 24.64 28.02 -16.87
N LYS A 326 23.56 28.61 -16.34
CA LYS A 326 23.60 29.35 -15.06
C LYS A 326 23.77 28.34 -13.93
N ALA A 327 24.93 28.40 -13.26
CA ALA A 327 25.19 27.62 -12.06
C ALA A 327 24.70 28.35 -10.81
N PRO A 328 24.27 27.62 -9.76
CA PRO A 328 23.91 28.25 -8.50
C PRO A 328 25.16 28.80 -7.82
N GLN A 329 25.00 29.82 -6.98
CA GLN A 329 26.11 30.31 -6.16
C GLN A 329 26.40 29.34 -5.02
N THR A 330 25.35 28.75 -4.44
CA THR A 330 25.44 27.77 -3.36
C THR A 330 24.60 26.55 -3.68
N MET A 331 25.19 25.36 -3.52
CA MET A 331 24.50 24.08 -3.67
C MET A 331 24.53 23.31 -2.35
N LEU A 332 23.34 22.97 -1.87
CA LEU A 332 23.13 22.16 -0.67
C LEU A 332 22.78 20.73 -1.09
N THR A 333 23.46 19.73 -0.55
CA THR A 333 23.15 18.32 -0.87
C THR A 333 23.09 17.44 0.37
N ASP A 334 22.63 16.22 0.19
CA ASP A 334 22.87 15.17 1.18
C ASP A 334 24.36 14.85 1.36
N HIS A 335 24.66 14.11 2.43
CA HIS A 335 26.01 13.65 2.73
C HIS A 335 26.37 12.42 1.89
N ASN A 336 26.67 12.67 0.61
CA ASN A 336 27.11 11.70 -0.40
C ASN A 336 28.48 12.09 -0.98
N MET A 337 29.45 11.18 -0.89
CA MET A 337 30.82 11.44 -1.35
C MET A 337 30.92 11.57 -2.87
N TRP A 338 30.20 10.71 -3.62
CA TRP A 338 30.21 10.75 -5.08
C TRP A 338 29.59 12.04 -5.62
N LEU A 339 28.51 12.50 -4.99
CA LEU A 339 27.87 13.76 -5.36
C LEU A 339 28.77 14.97 -5.03
N LYS A 340 29.42 14.97 -3.87
CA LYS A 340 30.41 16.00 -3.52
C LYS A 340 31.53 16.09 -4.57
N GLU A 341 32.08 14.94 -4.97
CA GLU A 341 33.14 14.90 -5.98
C GLU A 341 32.64 15.37 -7.35
N ALA A 342 31.44 14.94 -7.77
CA ALA A 342 30.84 15.39 -9.02
C ALA A 342 30.61 16.92 -9.04
N ILE A 343 30.15 17.51 -7.94
CA ILE A 343 29.97 18.98 -7.84
C ILE A 343 31.31 19.70 -7.94
N ALA A 344 32.36 19.19 -7.28
CA ALA A 344 33.69 19.79 -7.35
C ALA A 344 34.27 19.77 -8.78
N VAL A 345 33.90 18.78 -9.60
CA VAL A 345 34.35 18.66 -10.99
C VAL A 345 33.49 19.47 -11.95
N ASP A 346 32.16 19.36 -11.86
CA ASP A 346 31.24 19.87 -12.88
C ASP A 346 30.66 21.26 -12.58
N VAL A 347 30.68 21.68 -11.31
CA VAL A 347 30.19 22.99 -10.86
C VAL A 347 31.16 23.67 -9.88
N PRO A 348 32.46 23.80 -10.21
CA PRO A 348 33.50 24.27 -9.29
C PRO A 348 33.30 25.70 -8.77
N GLN A 349 32.50 26.51 -9.46
CA GLN A 349 32.14 27.87 -9.08
C GLN A 349 31.11 27.94 -7.96
N SER A 350 30.34 26.87 -7.73
CA SER A 350 29.33 26.81 -6.69
C SER A 350 29.98 26.46 -5.35
N LYS A 351 29.61 27.19 -4.29
CA LYS A 351 29.92 26.78 -2.93
C LYS A 351 29.08 25.56 -2.58
N HIS A 352 29.74 24.44 -2.32
CA HIS A 352 29.08 23.22 -1.88
C HIS A 352 29.00 23.18 -0.35
N ALA A 353 27.83 22.84 0.18
CA ALA A 353 27.65 22.52 1.58
C ALA A 353 26.68 21.35 1.75
N PHE A 354 26.80 20.63 2.85
CA PHE A 354 25.83 19.60 3.19
C PHE A 354 24.60 20.24 3.84
N CYS A 355 23.43 19.78 3.44
CA CYS A 355 22.16 20.23 3.99
C CYS A 355 22.05 19.84 5.47
N ILE A 356 21.67 20.80 6.31
CA ILE A 356 21.54 20.61 7.75
C ILE A 356 20.54 19.50 8.11
N TRP A 357 19.46 19.36 7.32
CA TRP A 357 18.46 18.32 7.53
C TRP A 357 19.07 16.91 7.39
N HIS A 358 19.95 16.72 6.42
CA HIS A 358 20.65 15.44 6.21
C HIS A 358 21.74 15.19 7.24
N ILE A 359 22.42 16.24 7.72
CA ILE A 359 23.40 16.12 8.82
C ILE A 359 22.69 15.65 10.10
N VAL A 360 21.62 16.36 10.49
CA VAL A 360 20.88 16.07 11.73
C VAL A 360 20.22 14.69 11.68
N ALA A 361 19.71 14.27 10.52
CA ALA A 361 19.14 12.94 10.33
C ALA A 361 20.16 11.82 10.57
N LYS A 362 21.46 12.06 10.32
CA LYS A 362 22.53 11.07 10.53
C LYS A 362 23.09 11.05 11.95
N PHE A 363 22.72 12.00 12.81
CA PHE A 363 23.27 12.08 14.16
C PHE A 363 23.07 10.78 14.94
N SER A 364 21.92 10.13 14.84
CA SER A 364 21.69 8.89 15.57
C SER A 364 22.65 7.77 15.16
N ASP A 365 23.04 7.74 13.90
CA ASP A 365 23.84 6.67 13.32
C ASP A 365 25.32 6.79 13.70
N TRP A 366 25.75 7.97 14.15
CA TRP A 366 27.11 8.20 14.63
C TRP A 366 27.36 7.62 16.02
N PHE A 367 26.30 7.26 16.75
CA PHE A 367 26.40 6.69 18.09
C PHE A 367 26.03 5.21 18.06
N SER A 368 26.94 4.35 18.56
CA SER A 368 26.74 2.90 18.63
C SER A 368 25.89 2.44 19.83
N VAL A 369 25.51 3.37 20.71
CA VAL A 369 24.79 3.10 21.97
C VAL A 369 23.41 3.74 21.92
N LEU A 370 22.43 3.10 22.58
CA LEU A 370 21.10 3.68 22.82
C LEU A 370 21.23 5.09 23.37
N LEU A 371 20.78 6.06 22.57
CA LEU A 371 20.79 7.48 22.91
C LEU A 371 19.89 7.70 24.12
N GLY A 372 20.49 8.14 25.23
CA GLY A 372 19.78 8.44 26.47
C GLY A 372 18.99 9.75 26.43
N SER A 373 18.39 10.12 27.56
CA SER A 373 17.56 11.34 27.68
C SER A 373 18.26 12.64 27.30
N ARG A 374 19.61 12.68 27.31
CA ARG A 374 20.41 13.86 26.95
C ARG A 374 20.53 14.11 25.45
N TYR A 375 20.08 13.19 24.59
CA TYR A 375 20.23 13.34 23.14
C TYR A 375 19.40 14.49 22.57
N ASP A 376 18.21 14.72 23.12
CA ASP A 376 17.37 15.83 22.68
C ASP A 376 17.96 17.18 23.11
N ASP A 377 18.50 17.27 24.34
CA ASP A 377 19.23 18.44 24.82
C ASP A 377 20.47 18.73 23.94
N TRP A 378 21.22 17.68 23.59
CA TRP A 378 22.39 17.80 22.71
C TRP A 378 21.98 18.29 21.32
N LYS A 379 20.93 17.72 20.70
CA LYS A 379 20.43 18.21 19.40
C LYS A 379 19.99 19.67 19.45
N ALA A 380 19.30 20.08 20.52
CA ALA A 380 18.86 21.46 20.70
C ALA A 380 20.06 22.41 20.81
N GLU A 381 21.08 22.02 21.57
CA GLU A 381 22.31 22.79 21.70
C GLU A 381 23.06 22.87 20.36
N PHE A 382 23.15 21.78 19.59
CA PHE A 382 23.75 21.80 18.25
C PHE A 382 23.03 22.80 17.33
N HIS A 383 21.69 22.78 17.31
CA HIS A 383 20.92 23.75 16.54
C HIS A 383 21.16 25.19 17.00
N ARG A 384 21.33 25.42 18.30
CA ARG A 384 21.68 26.74 18.84
C ARG A 384 23.05 27.19 18.34
N LEU A 385 24.04 26.30 18.30
CA LEU A 385 25.37 26.58 17.79
C LEU A 385 25.37 26.83 16.28
N PHE A 386 24.68 25.98 15.52
CA PHE A 386 24.59 26.10 14.06
C PHE A 386 23.98 27.43 13.59
N ASN A 387 23.12 28.05 14.40
CA ASN A 387 22.49 29.33 14.11
C ASN A 387 23.30 30.55 14.61
N LEU A 388 24.57 30.37 15.02
CA LEU A 388 25.45 31.49 15.36
C LEU A 388 25.86 32.26 14.11
N ASP A 389 26.00 33.58 14.24
CA ASP A 389 26.32 34.47 13.11
C ASP A 389 27.79 34.36 12.66
N PHE A 390 28.68 33.92 13.54
CA PHE A 390 30.13 33.87 13.30
C PHE A 390 30.68 32.45 13.42
N VAL A 391 31.59 32.10 12.49
CA VAL A 391 32.24 30.79 12.44
C VAL A 391 33.13 30.59 13.66
N GLU A 392 33.79 31.64 14.13
CA GLU A 392 34.68 31.60 15.30
C GLU A 392 33.91 31.23 16.57
N ASP A 393 32.73 31.84 16.77
CA ASP A 393 31.85 31.53 17.90
C ASP A 393 31.32 30.09 17.84
N PHE A 394 31.00 29.62 16.63
CA PHE A 394 30.64 28.23 16.40
C PHE A 394 31.78 27.29 16.79
N GLU A 395 32.99 27.50 16.27
CA GLU A 395 34.16 26.64 16.51
C GLU A 395 34.60 26.63 17.98
N GLU A 396 34.50 27.77 18.69
CA GLU A 396 34.75 27.82 20.13
C GLU A 396 33.74 26.98 20.91
N ARG A 397 32.44 27.24 20.75
CA ARG A 397 31.40 26.58 21.53
C ARG A 397 31.15 25.12 21.13
N TRP A 398 31.40 24.77 19.86
CA TRP A 398 31.34 23.39 19.38
C TRP A 398 32.37 22.51 20.10
N ARG A 399 33.56 23.05 20.40
CA ARG A 399 34.59 22.34 21.18
C ARG A 399 34.20 22.13 22.65
N GLU A 400 33.32 22.96 23.18
CA GLU A 400 32.83 22.87 24.56
C GLU A 400 31.63 21.91 24.72
N MET A 401 30.98 21.57 23.60
CA MET A 401 29.81 20.71 23.56
C MET A 401 30.19 19.26 23.93
N LYS A 402 29.52 18.67 24.94
CA LYS A 402 29.84 17.35 25.51
C LYS A 402 28.79 16.28 25.27
#